data_AF-A0A831SP91-F1
#
_entry.id   AF-A0A831SP91-F1
#
_cell.length_a   1.000
_cell.length_b   1.000
_cell.length_c   1.000
_cell.angle_alpha   90.00
_cell.angle_beta   90.00
_cell.angle_gamma   90.00
#
_symmetry.space_group_name_H-M   'P 1'
#
loop_
_entity.id
_entity.type
_entity.pdbx_description
1 polymer ?
#
loop_
_entity_poly.entity_id
_entity_poly.type
_entity_poly.pdbx_seq_one_letter_code
_entity_poly.pdbx_strand_id
1 'polypeptide(L)'
;MKEKYVMEEDWDFLIILDACRYDYFRDVYQKYFGDGKLEKAFSPAIETIEWVEKNFREYYSDVIYISTTPFINSKKCMYSRGFCFDAKKHFYKIVDLWDWGWDYNIGTVRPEKVNKAALKEHLLHPDKRMIIHYMQPHAPYLSMEKLYLDMKKNDGREERKKFEDNIWKWLLTDKTKKILTEKFMLIFGTEFIWKLNKIFHFKKVHPLHIEMAWRMIGRDGIIKAYVENLHRVLKCVQEIVENLHGRIIITSDHGELLGENGLYGHGLPLPRHTKLVEIPWFAIDKKKENISRDEKEIVKDKILNLKRTRKL
;
A
#
# COMPACT_ATOMS: atom_id res chain seq x y z
N MET A 1 5.77 -1.64 24.96
CA MET A 1 4.58 -2.01 24.15
C MET A 1 5.01 -3.03 23.12
N LYS A 2 4.21 -4.08 22.90
CA LYS A 2 4.55 -5.22 22.03
C LYS A 2 4.22 -4.89 20.57
N GLU A 3 4.99 -5.45 19.63
CA GLU A 3 4.65 -5.44 18.20
C GLU A 3 3.34 -6.20 17.96
N LYS A 4 2.53 -5.76 16.98
CA LYS A 4 1.31 -6.45 16.56
C LYS A 4 1.57 -7.27 15.31
N TYR A 5 1.29 -8.57 15.39
CA TYR A 5 1.31 -9.49 14.26
C TYR A 5 -0.13 -9.75 13.82
N VAL A 6 -0.47 -9.43 12.58
CA VAL A 6 -1.88 -9.35 12.16
C VAL A 6 -2.60 -10.69 12.17
N MET A 7 -1.88 -11.80 12.03
CA MET A 7 -2.47 -13.14 12.11
C MET A 7 -2.67 -13.64 13.55
N GLU A 8 -2.11 -12.95 14.55
CA GLU A 8 -2.38 -13.21 15.98
C GLU A 8 -3.62 -12.45 16.49
N GLU A 9 -4.20 -11.60 15.66
CA GLU A 9 -5.30 -10.70 16.01
C GLU A 9 -6.61 -11.19 15.38
N ASP A 10 -7.72 -10.94 16.07
CA ASP A 10 -9.05 -11.28 15.57
C ASP A 10 -9.61 -10.15 14.68
N TRP A 11 -10.04 -10.51 13.46
CA TRP A 11 -10.63 -9.63 12.47
C TRP A 11 -11.34 -10.44 11.39
N ASP A 12 -12.45 -9.91 10.86
CA ASP A 12 -13.09 -10.39 9.63
C ASP A 12 -12.53 -9.64 8.41
N PHE A 13 -12.23 -8.34 8.58
CA PHE A 13 -11.64 -7.48 7.55
C PHE A 13 -10.45 -6.71 8.08
N LEU A 14 -9.31 -6.85 7.40
CA LEU A 14 -8.08 -6.12 7.68
C LEU A 14 -7.81 -5.12 6.56
N ILE A 15 -8.07 -3.84 6.82
CA ILE A 15 -7.82 -2.74 5.89
C ILE A 15 -6.43 -2.19 6.15
N ILE A 16 -5.54 -2.31 5.17
CA ILE A 16 -4.16 -1.81 5.23
C ILE A 16 -4.07 -0.51 4.43
N LEU A 17 -3.58 0.55 5.07
CA LEU A 17 -3.23 1.83 4.45
C LEU A 17 -1.70 1.91 4.32
N ASP A 18 -1.14 1.69 3.14
CA ASP A 18 0.32 1.60 2.91
C ASP A 18 1.06 2.85 3.46
N ALA A 19 2.07 2.58 4.29
CA ALA A 19 2.91 3.57 4.96
C ALA A 19 2.14 4.62 5.79
N CYS A 20 0.95 4.28 6.30
CA CYS A 20 0.14 5.16 7.13
C CYS A 20 0.72 5.32 8.54
N ARG A 21 1.07 6.55 8.90
CA ARG A 21 1.59 6.88 10.23
C ARG A 21 0.47 7.10 11.23
N TYR A 22 0.71 6.64 12.47
CA TYR A 22 -0.22 6.83 13.58
C TYR A 22 -0.59 8.30 13.83
N ASP A 23 0.40 9.20 13.84
CA ASP A 23 0.18 10.62 14.17
C ASP A 23 -0.78 11.30 13.19
N TYR A 24 -0.55 11.14 11.89
CA TYR A 24 -1.44 11.69 10.86
C TYR A 24 -2.84 11.06 10.88
N PHE A 25 -2.94 9.73 11.04
CA PHE A 25 -4.23 9.05 11.12
C PHE A 25 -5.05 9.55 12.32
N ARG A 26 -4.43 9.59 13.51
CA ARG A 26 -5.05 10.06 14.76
C ARG A 26 -5.63 11.47 14.63
N ASP A 27 -4.98 12.35 13.89
CA ASP A 27 -5.40 13.74 13.76
C ASP A 27 -6.61 13.94 12.82
N VAL A 28 -6.94 12.94 11.99
CA VAL A 28 -7.99 13.09 10.96
C VAL A 28 -9.10 12.04 11.00
N TYR A 29 -8.91 10.87 11.64
CA TYR A 29 -9.83 9.73 11.52
C TYR A 29 -11.27 10.03 11.99
N GLN A 30 -11.44 10.88 13.03
CA GLN A 30 -12.76 11.24 13.58
C GLN A 30 -13.64 11.99 12.58
N LYS A 31 -13.07 12.53 11.49
CA LYS A 31 -13.85 13.14 10.40
C LYS A 31 -14.58 12.10 9.55
N TYR A 32 -14.15 10.84 9.61
CA TYR A 32 -14.62 9.76 8.75
C TYR A 32 -15.36 8.66 9.52
N PHE A 33 -15.02 8.46 10.79
CA PHE A 33 -15.58 7.40 11.61
C PHE A 33 -16.12 7.97 12.92
N GLY A 34 -17.40 7.74 13.18
CA GLY A 34 -18.07 8.14 14.42
C GLY A 34 -17.88 7.14 15.57
N ASP A 35 -17.72 5.86 15.25
CA ASP A 35 -17.59 4.76 16.21
C ASP A 35 -16.32 3.95 15.97
N GLY A 36 -15.74 3.41 17.04
CA GLY A 36 -14.56 2.55 17.00
C GLY A 36 -13.53 2.91 18.07
N LYS A 37 -12.47 2.11 18.18
CA LYS A 37 -11.39 2.29 19.15
C LYS A 37 -10.06 2.45 18.44
N LEU A 38 -9.47 3.64 18.53
CA LEU A 38 -8.12 3.90 18.02
C LEU A 38 -7.09 3.62 19.11
N GLU A 39 -6.11 2.80 18.77
CA GLU A 39 -4.93 2.55 19.58
C GLU A 39 -3.66 2.79 18.75
N LYS A 40 -2.57 3.13 19.45
CA LYS A 40 -1.23 3.15 18.86
C LYS A 40 -0.65 1.74 18.90
N ALA A 41 -0.24 1.22 17.75
CA ALA A 41 0.41 -0.07 17.63
C ALA A 41 1.80 0.06 17.00
N PHE A 42 2.57 -1.03 17.07
CA PHE A 42 3.91 -1.13 16.48
C PHE A 42 3.93 -2.22 15.43
N SER A 43 4.21 -1.84 14.17
CA SER A 43 4.49 -2.80 13.10
C SER A 43 5.79 -3.55 13.41
N PRO A 44 5.86 -4.85 13.14
CA PRO A 44 7.13 -5.58 13.23
C PRO A 44 8.10 -5.16 12.11
N ALA A 45 7.69 -4.35 11.13
CA ALA A 45 8.45 -4.04 9.93
C ALA A 45 8.54 -2.54 9.62
N ILE A 46 9.50 -2.17 8.77
CA ILE A 46 9.67 -0.81 8.24
C ILE A 46 9.36 -0.70 6.74
N GLU A 47 8.91 -1.79 6.12
CA GLU A 47 8.51 -1.87 4.71
C GLU A 47 7.58 -3.07 4.47
N THR A 48 6.81 -3.04 3.38
CA THR A 48 5.83 -4.08 3.07
C THR A 48 6.41 -5.49 2.99
N ILE A 49 7.59 -5.68 2.40
CA ILE A 49 8.15 -7.03 2.19
C ILE A 49 8.54 -7.68 3.53
N GLU A 50 9.19 -6.90 4.41
CA GLU A 50 9.49 -7.36 5.77
C GLU A 50 8.20 -7.59 6.56
N TRP A 51 7.18 -6.74 6.38
CA TRP A 51 5.88 -6.91 7.03
C TRP A 51 5.24 -8.24 6.62
N VAL A 52 5.24 -8.54 5.33
CA VAL A 52 4.72 -9.79 4.78
C VAL A 52 5.47 -11.02 5.32
N GLU A 53 6.80 -11.00 5.30
CA GLU A 53 7.65 -12.07 5.83
C GLU A 53 7.34 -12.37 7.31
N LYS A 54 7.16 -11.32 8.11
CA LYS A 54 6.93 -11.48 9.55
C LYS A 54 5.52 -11.94 9.89
N ASN A 55 4.51 -11.54 9.11
CA ASN A 55 3.11 -11.81 9.41
C ASN A 55 2.56 -13.10 8.81
N PHE A 56 3.04 -13.54 7.64
CA PHE A 56 2.42 -14.65 6.91
C PHE A 56 3.38 -15.83 6.80
N ARG A 57 3.29 -16.74 7.78
CA ARG A 57 4.18 -17.91 7.90
C ARG A 57 3.50 -19.23 7.55
N GLU A 58 2.16 -19.24 7.51
CA GLU A 58 1.34 -20.43 7.30
C GLU A 58 0.45 -20.26 6.06
N TYR A 59 -0.36 -21.28 5.77
CA TYR A 59 -1.41 -21.20 4.77
C TYR A 59 -2.76 -20.87 5.42
N TYR A 60 -3.35 -19.76 4.99
CA TYR A 60 -4.62 -19.23 5.49
C TYR A 60 -5.73 -19.50 4.46
N SER A 61 -6.42 -20.63 4.65
CA SER A 61 -7.46 -21.16 3.74
C SER A 61 -8.76 -20.35 3.74
N ASP A 62 -8.87 -19.37 4.64
CA ASP A 62 -10.01 -18.49 4.84
C ASP A 62 -9.73 -17.03 4.46
N VAL A 63 -8.52 -16.70 3.98
CA VAL A 63 -8.12 -15.31 3.68
C VAL A 63 -8.03 -15.03 2.18
N ILE A 64 -8.73 -13.99 1.75
CA ILE A 64 -8.56 -13.35 0.43
C ILE A 64 -7.71 -12.09 0.59
N TYR A 65 -6.68 -11.94 -0.25
CA TYR A 65 -5.83 -10.75 -0.27
C TYR A 65 -6.14 -9.90 -1.50
N ILE A 66 -6.63 -8.67 -1.31
CA ILE A 66 -6.80 -7.66 -2.36
C ILE A 66 -5.50 -6.86 -2.44
N SER A 67 -4.68 -7.14 -3.46
CA SER A 67 -3.32 -6.60 -3.55
C SER A 67 -3.19 -5.48 -4.59
N THR A 68 -2.77 -4.31 -4.14
CA THR A 68 -2.44 -3.16 -4.99
C THR A 68 -0.96 -3.02 -5.28
N THR A 69 -0.13 -3.96 -4.82
CA THR A 69 1.31 -3.98 -5.02
C THR A 69 1.79 -5.31 -5.62
N PRO A 70 2.74 -5.32 -6.57
CA PRO A 70 3.28 -6.56 -7.11
C PRO A 70 4.07 -7.39 -6.07
N PHE A 71 4.38 -6.83 -4.89
CA PHE A 71 5.08 -7.59 -3.83
C PHE A 71 4.23 -8.75 -3.27
N ILE A 72 2.90 -8.63 -3.31
CA ILE A 72 1.96 -9.69 -2.95
C ILE A 72 1.18 -10.05 -4.20
N ASN A 73 1.55 -11.13 -4.88
CA ASN A 73 0.94 -11.47 -6.17
C ASN A 73 0.77 -12.97 -6.40
N SER A 74 -0.14 -13.35 -7.31
CA SER A 74 -0.37 -14.76 -7.66
C SER A 74 0.56 -15.30 -8.76
N LYS A 75 1.32 -14.43 -9.42
CA LYS A 75 2.06 -14.75 -10.65
C LYS A 75 3.43 -15.37 -10.36
N LYS A 76 4.20 -14.80 -9.44
CA LYS A 76 5.57 -15.21 -9.14
C LYS A 76 5.97 -14.95 -7.70
N CYS A 77 6.92 -15.75 -7.22
CA CYS A 77 7.59 -15.45 -5.97
C CYS A 77 8.33 -14.11 -6.06
N MET A 78 8.18 -13.30 -5.02
CA MET A 78 8.90 -12.04 -4.87
C MET A 78 10.14 -12.27 -4.03
N TYR A 79 11.30 -12.07 -4.67
CA TYR A 79 12.59 -12.16 -4.01
C TYR A 79 13.01 -10.80 -3.47
N SER A 80 13.31 -10.76 -2.18
CA SER A 80 13.93 -9.61 -1.55
C SER A 80 14.83 -10.12 -0.43
N ARG A 81 16.08 -9.63 -0.39
CA ARG A 81 17.02 -9.91 0.72
C ARG A 81 17.24 -11.40 1.04
N GLY A 82 17.18 -12.26 0.02
CA GLY A 82 17.34 -13.71 0.18
C GLY A 82 16.07 -14.44 0.64
N PHE A 83 14.99 -13.69 0.93
CA PHE A 83 13.66 -14.21 1.17
C PHE A 83 12.86 -14.27 -0.13
N CYS A 84 12.09 -15.35 -0.30
CA CYS A 84 11.18 -15.58 -1.41
C CYS A 84 9.77 -15.68 -0.85
N PHE A 85 8.95 -14.64 -1.07
CA PHE A 85 7.53 -14.69 -0.72
C PHE A 85 6.69 -15.15 -1.90
N ASP A 86 6.13 -16.35 -1.82
CA ASP A 86 5.15 -16.87 -2.77
C ASP A 86 3.76 -16.81 -2.16
N ALA A 87 3.02 -15.73 -2.44
CA ALA A 87 1.73 -15.46 -1.81
C ALA A 87 0.70 -16.60 -2.01
N LYS A 88 0.81 -17.38 -3.10
CA LYS A 88 -0.09 -18.54 -3.34
C LYS A 88 0.05 -19.64 -2.31
N LYS A 89 1.20 -19.71 -1.63
CA LYS A 89 1.43 -20.66 -0.54
C LYS A 89 0.85 -20.19 0.81
N HIS A 90 0.32 -18.97 0.85
CA HIS A 90 -0.15 -18.34 2.09
C HIS A 90 -1.64 -18.00 2.09
N PHE A 91 -2.26 -17.72 0.94
CA PHE A 91 -3.65 -17.26 0.91
C PHE A 91 -4.55 -18.14 0.03
N TYR A 92 -5.81 -18.29 0.45
CA TYR A 92 -6.85 -18.93 -0.38
C TYR A 92 -6.94 -18.30 -1.77
N LYS A 93 -6.87 -16.96 -1.83
CA LYS A 93 -6.90 -16.22 -3.09
C LYS A 93 -6.17 -14.89 -2.98
N ILE A 94 -5.47 -14.54 -4.05
CA ILE A 94 -4.86 -13.23 -4.24
C ILE A 94 -5.54 -12.58 -5.43
N VAL A 95 -6.02 -11.35 -5.25
CA VAL A 95 -6.51 -10.49 -6.34
C VAL A 95 -5.38 -9.54 -6.72
N ASP A 96 -4.78 -9.79 -7.88
CA ASP A 96 -3.71 -8.98 -8.46
C ASP A 96 -4.25 -7.64 -9.01
N LEU A 97 -4.82 -6.80 -8.14
CA LEU A 97 -5.40 -5.52 -8.54
C LEU A 97 -4.32 -4.54 -9.05
N TRP A 98 -3.07 -4.69 -8.61
CA TRP A 98 -1.91 -3.99 -9.18
C TRP A 98 -1.72 -4.23 -10.69
N ASP A 99 -2.20 -5.36 -11.22
CA ASP A 99 -2.03 -5.75 -12.62
C ASP A 99 -3.11 -5.14 -13.52
N TRP A 100 -4.39 -5.43 -13.23
CA TRP A 100 -5.51 -5.00 -14.06
C TRP A 100 -6.18 -3.71 -13.57
N GLY A 101 -5.94 -3.32 -12.32
CA GLY A 101 -6.51 -2.13 -11.69
C GLY A 101 -5.61 -0.89 -11.80
N TRP A 102 -4.39 -1.02 -12.32
CA TRP A 102 -3.43 0.06 -12.40
C TRP A 102 -3.97 1.29 -13.14
N ASP A 103 -3.69 2.48 -12.63
CA ASP A 103 -3.93 3.74 -13.35
C ASP A 103 -2.58 4.30 -13.81
N TYR A 104 -2.34 4.23 -15.11
CA TYR A 104 -1.11 4.71 -15.72
C TYR A 104 -0.97 6.23 -15.70
N ASN A 105 -1.99 7.03 -15.43
CA ASN A 105 -1.84 8.48 -15.36
C ASN A 105 -1.14 8.90 -14.07
N ILE A 106 -1.52 8.25 -12.96
CA ILE A 106 -1.02 8.54 -11.61
C ILE A 106 0.05 7.55 -11.13
N GLY A 107 0.16 6.38 -11.75
CA GLY A 107 1.16 5.37 -11.40
C GLY A 107 0.85 4.61 -10.12
N THR A 108 -0.43 4.36 -9.84
CA THR A 108 -0.89 3.55 -8.70
C THR A 108 -2.29 3.01 -8.94
N VAL A 109 -2.77 2.14 -8.06
CA VAL A 109 -4.19 1.76 -8.01
C VAL A 109 -4.95 2.82 -7.22
N ARG A 110 -6.05 3.30 -7.79
CA ARG A 110 -6.96 4.25 -7.11
C ARG A 110 -7.78 3.56 -6.02
N PRO A 111 -8.04 4.22 -4.87
CA PRO A 111 -8.75 3.62 -3.75
C PRO A 111 -10.19 3.18 -4.12
N GLU A 112 -10.85 3.87 -5.04
CA GLU A 112 -12.19 3.51 -5.52
C GLU A 112 -12.18 2.16 -6.29
N LYS A 113 -11.09 1.83 -6.98
CA LYS A 113 -10.92 0.52 -7.62
C LYS A 113 -10.71 -0.58 -6.59
N VAL A 114 -10.04 -0.28 -5.47
CA VAL A 114 -9.87 -1.22 -4.34
C VAL A 114 -11.23 -1.56 -3.75
N ASN A 115 -12.07 -0.55 -3.46
CA ASN A 115 -13.44 -0.77 -2.96
C ASN A 115 -14.24 -1.70 -3.88
N LYS A 116 -14.25 -1.41 -5.18
CA LYS A 116 -14.98 -2.23 -6.18
C LYS A 116 -14.50 -3.68 -6.21
N ALA A 117 -13.18 -3.89 -6.10
CA ALA A 117 -12.62 -5.24 -6.08
C ALA A 117 -12.98 -5.98 -4.78
N ALA A 118 -12.80 -5.33 -3.63
CA ALA A 118 -13.07 -5.90 -2.32
C ALA A 118 -14.55 -6.26 -2.15
N LEU A 119 -15.48 -5.36 -2.48
CA LEU A 119 -16.92 -5.62 -2.39
C LEU A 119 -17.34 -6.77 -3.31
N LYS A 120 -16.80 -6.82 -4.54
CA LYS A 120 -17.07 -7.92 -5.46
C LYS A 120 -16.61 -9.26 -4.90
N GLU A 121 -15.42 -9.31 -4.31
CA GLU A 121 -14.91 -10.54 -3.70
C GLU A 121 -15.70 -10.91 -2.45
N HIS A 122 -16.11 -9.94 -1.63
CA HIS A 122 -16.95 -10.16 -0.46
C HIS A 122 -18.28 -10.81 -0.83
N LEU A 123 -18.93 -10.34 -1.91
CA LEU A 123 -20.16 -10.95 -2.43
C LEU A 123 -19.96 -12.38 -2.95
N LEU A 124 -18.81 -12.68 -3.56
CA LEU A 124 -18.50 -14.01 -4.11
C LEU A 124 -18.03 -15.01 -3.05
N HIS A 125 -17.49 -14.51 -1.94
CA HIS A 125 -16.82 -15.26 -0.88
C HIS A 125 -17.21 -14.72 0.52
N PRO A 126 -18.50 -14.80 0.88
CA PRO A 126 -19.03 -14.16 2.10
C PRO A 126 -18.62 -14.85 3.41
N ASP A 127 -18.00 -16.03 3.33
CA ASP A 127 -17.44 -16.80 4.45
C ASP A 127 -15.92 -16.55 4.65
N LYS A 128 -15.29 -15.75 3.79
CA LYS A 128 -13.85 -15.50 3.81
C LYS A 128 -13.52 -14.18 4.48
N ARG A 129 -12.46 -14.19 5.28
CA ARG A 129 -11.79 -12.99 5.77
C ARG A 129 -11.06 -12.30 4.63
N MET A 130 -10.92 -10.98 4.71
CA MET A 130 -10.25 -10.21 3.65
C MET A 130 -9.20 -9.25 4.17
N ILE A 131 -8.03 -9.29 3.54
CA ILE A 131 -7.02 -8.25 3.64
C ILE A 131 -7.21 -7.32 2.45
N ILE A 132 -7.50 -6.05 2.72
CA ILE A 132 -7.79 -5.02 1.72
C ILE A 132 -6.68 -3.99 1.78
N HIS A 133 -5.69 -4.10 0.89
CA HIS A 133 -4.50 -3.28 0.90
C HIS A 133 -4.64 -2.10 -0.07
N TYR A 134 -4.61 -0.88 0.45
CA TYR A 134 -4.57 0.35 -0.32
C TYR A 134 -3.13 0.87 -0.39
N MET A 135 -2.67 1.32 -1.57
CA MET A 135 -1.37 2.00 -1.72
C MET A 135 -1.33 3.39 -1.08
N GLN A 136 -2.45 3.93 -0.61
CA GLN A 136 -2.51 5.27 -0.02
C GLN A 136 -2.53 5.14 1.52
N PRO A 137 -1.85 6.05 2.25
CA PRO A 137 -1.36 7.37 1.82
C PRO A 137 0.01 7.42 1.14
N HIS A 138 0.72 6.29 1.01
CA HIS A 138 2.02 6.21 0.34
C HIS A 138 2.01 6.82 -1.09
N ALA A 139 3.20 7.19 -1.56
CA ALA A 139 3.40 7.75 -2.90
C ALA A 139 3.16 6.66 -3.98
N PRO A 140 2.73 7.01 -5.20
CA PRO A 140 2.50 8.36 -5.75
C PRO A 140 1.32 9.13 -5.15
N TYR A 141 1.45 10.45 -5.12
CA TYR A 141 0.41 11.33 -4.56
C TYR A 141 -0.66 11.66 -5.60
N LEU A 142 -1.93 11.36 -5.29
CA LEU A 142 -3.06 11.53 -6.19
C LEU A 142 -3.32 13.00 -6.56
N SER A 143 -2.91 13.96 -5.73
CA SER A 143 -2.99 15.39 -6.04
C SER A 143 -1.94 15.87 -7.05
N MET A 144 -0.92 15.05 -7.32
CA MET A 144 0.13 15.35 -8.29
C MET A 144 -0.17 14.82 -9.71
N GLU A 145 -1.38 14.31 -9.98
CA GLU A 145 -1.74 13.71 -11.27
C GLU A 145 -1.36 14.59 -12.49
N LYS A 146 -1.69 15.88 -12.45
CA LYS A 146 -1.34 16.82 -13.53
C LYS A 146 0.17 16.91 -13.75
N LEU A 147 0.93 16.99 -12.66
CA LEU A 147 2.40 17.06 -12.69
C LEU A 147 2.99 15.79 -13.32
N TYR A 148 2.48 14.61 -12.94
CA TYR A 148 2.92 13.34 -13.53
C TYR A 148 2.60 13.25 -15.03
N LEU A 149 1.43 13.74 -15.45
CA LEU A 149 1.04 13.76 -16.87
C LEU A 149 1.93 14.70 -17.69
N ASP A 150 2.25 15.89 -17.18
CA ASP A 150 3.10 16.85 -17.88
C ASP A 150 4.54 16.30 -18.04
N MET A 151 5.05 15.59 -17.04
CA MET A 151 6.33 14.87 -17.15
C MET A 151 6.30 13.79 -18.25
N LYS A 152 5.21 13.02 -18.33
CA LYS A 152 5.07 11.94 -19.34
C LYS A 152 4.93 12.46 -20.77
N LYS A 153 4.44 13.69 -20.96
CA LYS A 153 4.37 14.32 -22.29
C LYS A 153 5.75 14.73 -22.80
N ASN A 154 6.64 15.07 -21.88
CA ASN A 154 8.02 15.44 -22.20
C ASN A 154 8.94 14.22 -22.36
N ASP A 155 8.44 13.02 -22.08
CA ASP A 155 9.16 11.76 -22.17
C ASP A 155 8.66 10.95 -23.38
N GLY A 156 9.53 10.77 -24.39
CA GLY A 156 9.16 10.20 -25.69
C GLY A 156 8.57 8.78 -25.57
N ARG A 157 7.67 8.40 -26.49
CA ARG A 157 6.92 7.12 -26.48
C ARG A 157 7.80 5.86 -26.40
N GLU A 158 9.09 5.92 -26.76
CA GLU A 158 10.05 4.81 -26.66
C GLU A 158 10.53 4.50 -25.22
N GLU A 159 10.46 5.43 -24.27
CA GLU A 159 10.92 5.21 -22.88
C GLU A 159 9.95 4.30 -22.08
N ARG A 160 8.71 4.13 -22.56
CA ARG A 160 7.63 3.38 -21.89
C ARG A 160 7.85 1.86 -21.82
N LYS A 161 8.55 1.26 -22.80
CA LYS A 161 8.95 -0.16 -22.78
C LYS A 161 10.20 -0.38 -21.93
N LYS A 162 11.12 0.60 -21.94
CA LYS A 162 12.30 0.64 -21.05
C LYS A 162 11.90 0.85 -19.57
N PHE A 163 10.78 1.52 -19.30
CA PHE A 163 10.23 1.77 -17.96
C PHE A 163 9.95 0.47 -17.18
N GLU A 164 9.29 -0.51 -17.81
CA GLU A 164 8.99 -1.81 -17.19
C GLU A 164 10.28 -2.63 -16.95
N ASP A 165 11.21 -2.63 -17.92
CA ASP A 165 12.50 -3.33 -17.80
C ASP A 165 13.45 -2.67 -16.79
N ASN A 166 13.37 -1.35 -16.61
CA ASN A 166 14.23 -0.59 -15.70
C ASN A 166 13.79 -0.69 -14.23
N ILE A 167 12.50 -0.93 -13.95
CA ILE A 167 12.01 -1.24 -12.60
C ILE A 167 12.71 -2.50 -12.07
N TRP A 168 12.82 -3.55 -12.91
CA TRP A 168 13.51 -4.79 -12.55
C TRP A 168 15.04 -4.64 -12.46
N LYS A 169 15.66 -3.85 -13.36
CA LYS A 169 17.10 -3.58 -13.29
C LYS A 169 17.51 -2.71 -12.10
N TRP A 170 16.70 -1.73 -11.70
CA TRP A 170 16.98 -0.85 -10.55
C TRP A 170 17.05 -1.63 -9.23
N LEU A 171 16.15 -2.61 -9.05
CA LEU A 171 16.16 -3.53 -7.90
C LEU A 171 17.48 -4.34 -7.78
N LEU A 172 18.26 -4.44 -8.86
CA LEU A 172 19.44 -5.31 -8.97
C LEU A 172 20.80 -4.58 -8.96
N THR A 173 20.87 -3.32 -8.52
CA THR A 173 22.09 -2.50 -8.65
C THR A 173 23.24 -2.83 -7.67
N ASP A 174 24.46 -2.62 -8.18
CA ASP A 174 25.81 -2.98 -7.69
C ASP A 174 26.09 -2.72 -6.18
N LYS A 175 26.50 -3.77 -5.45
CA LYS A 175 26.57 -3.83 -3.98
C LYS A 175 27.56 -2.82 -3.36
N THR A 176 28.64 -2.49 -4.04
CA THR A 176 29.75 -1.71 -3.46
C THR A 176 29.45 -0.21 -3.42
N LYS A 177 28.90 0.35 -4.51
CA LYS A 177 28.40 1.73 -4.55
C LYS A 177 27.20 1.94 -3.62
N LYS A 178 26.37 0.89 -3.46
CA LYS A 178 25.21 0.89 -2.57
C LYS A 178 25.62 1.15 -1.12
N ILE A 179 26.54 0.36 -0.56
CA ILE A 179 26.98 0.49 0.84
C ILE A 179 27.54 1.89 1.16
N LEU A 180 28.37 2.46 0.28
CA LEU A 180 28.95 3.79 0.48
C LEU A 180 27.87 4.87 0.44
N THR A 181 26.92 4.76 -0.48
CA THR A 181 25.78 5.68 -0.59
C THR A 181 24.91 5.60 0.65
N GLU A 182 24.57 4.39 1.13
CA GLU A 182 23.75 4.15 2.33
C GLU A 182 24.38 4.78 3.58
N LYS A 183 25.68 4.57 3.83
CA LYS A 183 26.40 5.22 4.93
C LYS A 183 26.37 6.75 4.82
N PHE A 184 26.56 7.27 3.61
CA PHE A 184 26.51 8.71 3.36
C PHE A 184 25.10 9.28 3.59
N MET A 185 24.04 8.56 3.22
CA MET A 185 22.65 8.96 3.51
C MET A 185 22.37 9.04 5.00
N LEU A 186 22.87 8.07 5.78
CA LEU A 186 22.67 8.05 7.23
C LEU A 186 23.39 9.21 7.93
N ILE A 187 24.52 9.67 7.38
CA ILE A 187 25.31 10.76 7.96
C ILE A 187 24.75 12.13 7.58
N PHE A 188 24.37 12.32 6.31
CA PHE A 188 24.01 13.65 5.79
C PHE A 188 22.51 13.84 5.49
N GLY A 189 21.72 12.78 5.57
CA GLY A 189 20.30 12.77 5.22
C GLY A 189 20.05 12.59 3.71
N THR A 190 18.91 11.97 3.38
CA THR A 190 18.46 11.75 1.99
C THR A 190 18.28 13.09 1.25
N GLU A 191 17.76 14.12 1.94
CA GLU A 191 17.53 15.45 1.37
C GLU A 191 18.80 16.11 0.85
N PHE A 192 19.91 15.97 1.58
CA PHE A 192 21.21 16.53 1.19
C PHE A 192 21.70 15.91 -0.12
N ILE A 193 21.55 14.59 -0.25
CA ILE A 193 21.92 13.85 -1.47
C ILE A 193 21.04 14.26 -2.65
N TRP A 194 19.74 14.44 -2.42
CA TRP A 194 18.82 14.92 -3.47
C TRP A 194 19.15 16.35 -3.92
N LYS A 195 19.55 17.24 -3.00
CA LYS A 195 20.06 18.59 -3.33
C LYS A 195 21.29 18.51 -4.24
N LEU A 196 22.28 17.68 -3.89
CA LEU A 196 23.47 17.47 -4.72
C LEU A 196 23.10 16.89 -6.10
N ASN A 197 22.28 15.84 -6.15
CA ASN A 197 21.86 15.23 -7.42
C ASN A 197 21.10 16.19 -8.34
N LYS A 198 20.34 17.14 -7.77
CA LYS A 198 19.64 18.19 -8.53
C LYS A 198 20.63 19.19 -9.12
N ILE A 199 21.60 19.66 -8.34
CA ILE A 199 22.61 20.66 -8.76
C ILE A 199 23.49 20.09 -9.89
N PHE A 200 23.91 18.84 -9.76
CA PHE A 200 24.90 18.24 -10.63
C PHE A 200 24.31 17.27 -11.69
N HIS A 201 22.98 17.16 -11.78
CA HIS A 201 22.28 16.28 -12.72
C HIS A 201 22.71 14.79 -12.68
N PHE A 202 23.22 14.32 -11.54
CA PHE A 202 23.88 13.00 -11.45
C PHE A 202 22.96 11.78 -11.68
N LYS A 203 21.62 11.92 -11.60
CA LYS A 203 20.66 10.80 -11.78
C LYS A 203 19.33 11.22 -12.43
N LYS A 204 18.86 10.41 -13.41
CA LYS A 204 17.45 10.32 -13.79
C LYS A 204 16.68 9.70 -12.62
N VAL A 205 15.82 10.47 -11.96
CA VAL A 205 14.96 9.99 -10.87
C VAL A 205 13.65 9.51 -11.44
N HIS A 206 13.17 8.38 -10.97
CA HIS A 206 11.90 7.84 -11.42
C HIS A 206 10.76 8.81 -11.08
N PRO A 207 9.88 9.19 -12.03
CA PRO A 207 8.87 10.23 -11.84
C PRO A 207 7.88 9.98 -10.68
N LEU A 208 7.67 8.71 -10.34
CA LEU A 208 6.72 8.27 -9.32
C LEU A 208 7.35 8.08 -7.93
N HIS A 209 8.66 8.30 -7.80
CA HIS A 209 9.36 8.15 -6.53
C HIS A 209 9.20 9.41 -5.67
N ILE A 210 9.22 9.26 -4.34
CA ILE A 210 9.11 10.38 -3.38
C ILE A 210 10.18 11.47 -3.60
N GLU A 211 11.37 11.08 -4.08
CA GLU A 211 12.42 12.04 -4.50
C GLU A 211 11.93 13.01 -5.59
N MET A 212 11.15 12.52 -6.56
CA MET A 212 10.61 13.38 -7.61
C MET A 212 9.59 14.36 -7.02
N ALA A 213 8.70 13.87 -6.16
CA ALA A 213 7.78 14.75 -5.44
C ALA A 213 8.54 15.83 -4.68
N TRP A 214 9.58 15.45 -3.94
CA TRP A 214 10.42 16.40 -3.20
C TRP A 214 11.04 17.47 -4.11
N ARG A 215 11.56 17.08 -5.28
CA ARG A 215 12.16 18.01 -6.25
C ARG A 215 11.17 19.05 -6.77
N MET A 216 9.88 18.69 -6.85
CA MET A 216 8.82 19.51 -7.44
C MET A 216 8.12 20.40 -6.42
N ILE A 217 7.79 19.85 -5.25
CA ILE A 217 6.93 20.51 -4.26
C ILE A 217 7.60 20.70 -2.90
N GLY A 218 8.85 20.26 -2.74
CA GLY A 218 9.60 20.38 -1.50
C GLY A 218 9.04 19.52 -0.37
N ARG A 219 9.59 19.73 0.83
CA ARG A 219 9.19 19.00 2.05
C ARG A 219 7.74 19.26 2.43
N ASP A 220 7.37 20.52 2.57
CA ASP A 220 6.01 20.90 2.99
C ASP A 220 4.96 20.46 1.97
N GLY A 221 5.31 20.51 0.68
CA GLY A 221 4.47 19.96 -0.38
C GLY A 221 4.28 18.46 -0.27
N ILE A 222 5.33 17.68 0.02
CA ILE A 222 5.20 16.24 0.27
C ILE A 222 4.25 15.96 1.45
N ILE A 223 4.44 16.65 2.57
CA ILE A 223 3.60 16.46 3.76
C ILE A 223 2.14 16.76 3.41
N LYS A 224 1.89 17.87 2.70
CA LYS A 224 0.55 18.22 2.23
C LYS A 224 -0.02 17.15 1.29
N ALA A 225 0.75 16.67 0.33
CA ALA A 225 0.31 15.66 -0.63
C ALA A 225 0.03 14.30 0.03
N TYR A 226 0.83 13.91 1.02
CA TYR A 226 0.60 12.73 1.86
C TYR A 226 -0.72 12.85 2.65
N VAL A 227 -0.96 13.99 3.30
CA VAL A 227 -2.20 14.26 4.04
C VAL A 227 -3.42 14.28 3.11
N GLU A 228 -3.30 14.86 1.93
CA GLU A 228 -4.36 14.83 0.90
C GLU A 228 -4.66 13.40 0.43
N ASN A 229 -3.63 12.57 0.23
CA ASN A 229 -3.79 11.15 -0.07
C ASN A 229 -4.50 10.40 1.07
N LEU A 230 -4.12 10.69 2.32
CA LEU A 230 -4.75 10.11 3.50
C LEU A 230 -6.24 10.47 3.54
N HIS A 231 -6.59 11.73 3.31
CA HIS A 231 -7.99 12.16 3.24
C HIS A 231 -8.78 11.46 2.13
N ARG A 232 -8.18 11.25 0.94
CA ARG A 232 -8.82 10.56 -0.17
C ARG A 232 -9.08 9.09 0.13
N VAL A 233 -8.09 8.39 0.68
CA VAL A 233 -8.24 6.96 1.01
C VAL A 233 -9.22 6.78 2.17
N LEU A 234 -9.18 7.61 3.21
CA LEU A 234 -10.12 7.51 4.32
C LEU A 234 -11.58 7.73 3.91
N LYS A 235 -11.84 8.60 2.93
CA LYS A 235 -13.17 8.73 2.33
C LYS A 235 -13.63 7.41 1.67
N CYS A 236 -12.75 6.75 0.93
CA CYS A 236 -13.07 5.46 0.32
C CYS A 236 -13.21 4.35 1.38
N VAL A 237 -12.39 4.37 2.43
CA VAL A 237 -12.48 3.41 3.53
C VAL A 237 -13.78 3.59 4.31
N GLN A 238 -14.24 4.82 4.53
CA GLN A 238 -15.55 5.09 5.10
C GLN A 238 -16.66 4.40 4.27
N GLU A 239 -16.67 4.62 2.95
CA GLU A 239 -17.66 4.02 2.05
C GLU A 239 -17.65 2.48 2.08
N ILE A 240 -16.47 1.84 2.11
CA ILE A 240 -16.44 0.37 2.15
C ILE A 240 -16.85 -0.16 3.52
N VAL A 241 -16.43 0.48 4.62
CA VAL A 241 -16.77 0.07 5.99
C VAL A 241 -18.27 0.07 6.23
N GLU A 242 -19.03 0.98 5.60
CA GLU A 242 -20.50 0.98 5.65
C GLU A 242 -21.11 -0.35 5.16
N ASN A 243 -20.46 -1.01 4.19
CA ASN A 243 -20.93 -2.23 3.53
C ASN A 243 -20.30 -3.52 4.10
N LEU A 244 -19.48 -3.42 5.15
CA LEU A 244 -18.85 -4.58 5.80
C LEU A 244 -19.49 -4.84 7.17
N HIS A 245 -19.54 -6.11 7.56
CA HIS A 245 -20.14 -6.58 8.81
C HIS A 245 -19.21 -7.53 9.56
N GLY A 246 -19.13 -7.41 10.89
CA GLY A 246 -18.14 -8.11 11.70
C GLY A 246 -17.06 -7.18 12.23
N ARG A 247 -15.92 -7.76 12.58
CA ARG A 247 -14.76 -7.06 13.16
C ARG A 247 -13.85 -6.51 12.08
N ILE A 248 -13.74 -5.20 12.01
CA ILE A 248 -12.94 -4.49 11.00
C ILE A 248 -11.77 -3.81 11.70
N ILE A 249 -10.56 -4.06 11.20
CA ILE A 249 -9.34 -3.40 11.65
C ILE A 249 -8.81 -2.53 10.51
N ILE A 250 -8.67 -1.24 10.75
CA ILE A 250 -7.97 -0.30 9.86
C ILE A 250 -6.59 -0.04 10.46
N THR A 251 -5.54 -0.38 9.72
CA THR A 251 -4.16 -0.33 10.19
C THR A 251 -3.20 -0.05 9.03
N SER A 252 -1.91 -0.13 9.30
CA SER A 252 -0.83 0.03 8.32
C SER A 252 0.16 -1.13 8.39
N ASP A 253 0.84 -1.39 7.29
CA ASP A 253 1.95 -2.34 7.24
C ASP A 253 3.24 -1.73 7.83
N HIS A 254 3.47 -0.43 7.61
CA HIS A 254 4.55 0.36 8.22
C HIS A 254 4.21 1.87 8.20
N GLY A 255 5.17 2.73 8.54
CA GLY A 255 5.05 4.19 8.40
C GLY A 255 5.97 4.75 7.31
N GLU A 256 6.10 6.08 7.27
CA GLU A 256 6.84 6.82 6.24
C GLU A 256 7.66 7.94 6.88
N LEU A 257 8.92 8.10 6.50
CA LEU A 257 9.68 9.31 6.82
C LEU A 257 9.32 10.42 5.82
N LEU A 258 8.99 11.59 6.36
CA LEU A 258 8.54 12.77 5.61
C LEU A 258 9.48 13.98 5.86
N GLY A 259 10.76 13.69 6.10
CA GLY A 259 11.81 14.69 6.35
C GLY A 259 12.37 14.67 7.77
N GLU A 260 12.01 13.71 8.61
CA GLU A 260 12.65 13.50 9.92
C GLU A 260 14.17 13.33 9.74
N ASN A 261 14.97 14.22 10.35
CA ASN A 261 16.43 14.26 10.18
C ASN A 261 16.89 14.32 8.71
N GLY A 262 16.07 14.91 7.82
CA GLY A 262 16.35 14.95 6.39
C GLY A 262 16.18 13.61 5.67
N LEU A 263 15.60 12.61 6.33
CA LEU A 263 15.30 11.29 5.76
C LEU A 263 13.87 11.25 5.22
N TYR A 264 13.69 10.54 4.12
CA TYR A 264 12.41 10.32 3.44
C TYR A 264 12.31 8.87 3.00
N GLY A 265 11.09 8.38 2.81
CA GLY A 265 10.90 6.99 2.40
C GLY A 265 10.71 6.06 3.58
N HIS A 266 10.84 4.77 3.28
CA HIS A 266 10.83 3.67 4.22
C HIS A 266 11.74 2.55 3.70
N GLY A 267 11.90 1.47 4.47
CA GLY A 267 12.75 0.35 4.09
C GLY A 267 14.26 0.60 4.18
N LEU A 268 15.06 -0.42 3.84
CA LEU A 268 16.52 -0.30 3.90
C LEU A 268 17.05 0.71 2.87
N PRO A 269 18.12 1.45 3.21
CA PRO A 269 19.00 1.26 4.38
C PRO A 269 18.58 1.96 5.67
N LEU A 270 17.35 2.49 5.76
CA LEU A 270 16.95 3.30 6.89
C LEU A 270 16.97 2.47 8.18
N PRO A 271 17.44 3.04 9.31
CA PRO A 271 17.35 2.37 10.59
C PRO A 271 15.89 2.29 11.01
N ARG A 272 15.58 1.33 11.90
CA ARG A 272 14.27 1.27 12.54
C ARG A 272 14.00 2.60 13.25
N HIS A 273 12.93 3.27 12.84
CA HIS A 273 12.56 4.59 13.33
C HIS A 273 11.11 4.56 13.82
N THR A 274 10.78 5.32 14.86
CA THR A 274 9.41 5.34 15.42
C THR A 274 8.38 5.69 14.36
N LYS A 275 8.65 6.68 13.49
CA LYS A 275 7.76 7.06 12.38
C LYS A 275 7.62 6.00 11.27
N LEU A 276 8.46 4.97 11.26
CA LEU A 276 8.35 3.83 10.33
C LEU A 276 7.58 2.65 10.93
N VAL A 277 7.37 2.61 12.25
CA VAL A 277 6.79 1.44 12.93
C VAL A 277 5.59 1.77 13.80
N GLU A 278 5.41 3.02 14.23
CA GLU A 278 4.21 3.47 14.94
C GLU A 278 3.05 3.65 13.96
N ILE A 279 2.09 2.73 14.02
CA ILE A 279 0.98 2.61 13.08
C ILE A 279 -0.38 2.77 13.79
N PRO A 280 -1.42 3.23 13.08
CA PRO A 280 -2.79 3.20 13.61
C PRO A 280 -3.26 1.76 13.79
N TRP A 281 -4.00 1.49 14.87
CA TRP A 281 -4.79 0.29 15.02
C TRP A 281 -6.20 0.70 15.40
N PHE A 282 -7.07 0.86 14.41
CA PHE A 282 -8.43 1.33 14.59
C PHE A 282 -9.42 0.18 14.42
N ALA A 283 -10.06 -0.22 15.50
CA ALA A 283 -11.01 -1.33 15.54
C ALA A 283 -12.45 -0.83 15.50
N ILE A 284 -13.26 -1.43 14.62
CA ILE A 284 -14.69 -1.19 14.49
C ILE A 284 -15.39 -2.55 14.57
N ASP A 285 -16.32 -2.71 15.50
CA ASP A 285 -17.12 -3.91 15.65
C ASP A 285 -18.56 -3.64 15.16
N LYS A 286 -18.95 -4.26 14.04
CA LYS A 286 -20.31 -4.19 13.50
C LYS A 286 -20.99 -5.53 13.67
N LYS A 287 -22.30 -5.54 13.97
CA LYS A 287 -23.08 -6.78 14.04
C LYS A 287 -22.94 -7.55 12.74
N LYS A 288 -22.58 -8.83 12.83
CA LYS A 288 -22.53 -9.73 11.67
C LYS A 288 -23.94 -9.83 11.09
N GLU A 289 -24.07 -9.59 9.80
CA GLU A 289 -25.34 -9.76 9.11
C GLU A 289 -25.70 -11.25 9.01
N ASN A 290 -26.90 -11.60 9.47
CA ASN A 290 -27.51 -12.91 9.21
C ASN A 290 -28.12 -12.92 7.80
N ILE A 291 -27.30 -12.72 6.76
CA ILE A 291 -27.77 -13.02 5.39
C ILE A 291 -27.87 -14.54 5.28
N SER A 292 -29.05 -15.03 4.90
CA SER A 292 -29.30 -16.46 4.75
C SER A 292 -28.37 -17.07 3.68
N ARG A 293 -28.03 -18.37 3.80
CA ARG A 293 -27.20 -19.05 2.79
C ARG A 293 -27.79 -18.92 1.38
N ASP A 294 -29.11 -18.99 1.28
CA ASP A 294 -29.84 -18.97 0.01
C ASP A 294 -29.70 -17.62 -0.72
N GLU A 295 -29.76 -16.50 0.02
CA GLU A 295 -29.54 -15.16 -0.56
C GLU A 295 -28.12 -14.97 -1.08
N LYS A 296 -27.12 -15.51 -0.35
CA LYS A 296 -25.71 -15.49 -0.79
C LYS A 296 -25.51 -16.27 -2.08
N GLU A 297 -26.15 -17.42 -2.22
CA GLU A 297 -26.07 -18.24 -3.44
C GLU A 297 -26.74 -17.56 -4.64
N ILE A 298 -27.91 -16.95 -4.45
CA ILE A 298 -28.62 -16.23 -5.53
C ILE A 298 -27.78 -15.07 -6.09
N VAL A 299 -27.15 -14.28 -5.23
CA VAL A 299 -26.31 -13.15 -5.66
C VAL A 299 -25.06 -13.66 -6.39
N LYS A 300 -24.43 -14.71 -5.86
CA LYS A 300 -23.26 -15.34 -6.46
C LYS A 300 -23.56 -15.88 -7.86
N ASP A 301 -24.70 -16.56 -8.05
CA ASP A 301 -25.13 -17.11 -9.33
C ASP A 301 -25.42 -16.02 -10.37
N LYS A 302 -26.08 -14.93 -9.96
CA LYS A 302 -26.31 -13.77 -10.84
C LYS A 302 -24.97 -13.16 -11.31
N ILE A 303 -24.01 -13.00 -10.42
CA ILE A 303 -22.68 -12.44 -10.78
C ILE A 303 -21.91 -13.38 -11.71
N LEU A 304 -21.95 -14.70 -11.46
CA LEU A 304 -21.30 -15.70 -12.31
C LEU A 304 -21.90 -15.74 -13.71
N ASN A 305 -23.22 -15.64 -13.84
CA ASN A 305 -23.92 -15.63 -15.12
C ASN A 305 -23.62 -14.37 -15.94
N LEU A 306 -23.47 -13.20 -15.30
CA LEU A 306 -23.03 -11.97 -15.96
C LEU A 306 -21.58 -12.04 -16.50
N LYS A 307 -20.70 -12.83 -15.87
CA LYS A 307 -19.34 -13.07 -16.37
C LYS A 307 -19.32 -13.97 -17.61
N ARG A 308 -20.26 -14.91 -17.73
CA ARG A 308 -20.38 -15.82 -18.88
C ARG A 308 -20.89 -15.10 -20.13
N THR A 309 -21.85 -14.20 -19.98
CA THR A 309 -22.46 -13.44 -21.08
C THR A 309 -21.56 -12.34 -21.66
N ARG A 310 -20.57 -11.82 -20.92
CA ARG A 310 -19.59 -10.85 -21.44
C ARG A 310 -18.38 -11.47 -22.17
N LYS A 311 -18.32 -12.81 -22.27
CA LYS A 311 -17.26 -13.56 -22.97
C LYS A 311 -17.72 -14.18 -24.30
N LEU A 312 -18.98 -14.00 -24.66
CA LEU A 312 -19.56 -14.28 -25.98
C LEU A 312 -19.68 -12.95 -26.73
#